data_AF-A0A7V8LLK6-F1
#
_entry.id   AF-A0A7V8LLK6-F1
#
_cell.length_a   1.000
_cell.length_b   1.000
_cell.length_c   1.000
_cell.angle_alpha   90.00
_cell.angle_beta   90.00
_cell.angle_gamma   90.00
#
_symmetry.space_group_name_H-M   'P 1'
#
loop_
_entity.id
_entity.type
_entity.pdbx_description
1 polymer ?
#
loop_
_entity_poly.entity_id
_entity_poly.type
_entity_poly.pdbx_seq_one_letter_code
_entity_poly.pdbx_strand_id
1 'polypeptide(L)'
;MLQWLLPVLGGVVVLGAPLAFWLTIFKYRQRLESLPEKQRWEHAVQTCAANPAFRLGQIVEVLSSDAERGEYARIVWHDTDIEQEIWFGDAWPLEDVWVVVTGANGDGAPGRDPKVFYVSEVHDIIVL
;
A
#
# COMPACT_ATOMS: atom_id res chain seq x y z
N MET A 1 -51.67 45.03 -28.40
CA MET A 1 -50.27 45.49 -28.60
C MET A 1 -49.68 45.68 -27.20
N LEU A 2 -48.83 44.76 -26.73
CA LEU A 2 -47.36 44.89 -26.74
C LEU A 2 -46.95 46.28 -26.20
N GLN A 3 -46.21 46.43 -25.10
CA GLN A 3 -44.90 45.85 -24.87
C GLN A 3 -44.44 46.10 -23.42
N TRP A 4 -43.87 45.03 -22.85
CA TRP A 4 -43.12 44.88 -21.61
C TRP A 4 -41.96 45.87 -21.45
N LEU A 5 -41.60 46.19 -20.19
CA LEU A 5 -40.21 46.35 -19.73
C LEU A 5 -40.16 46.19 -18.20
N LEU A 6 -39.90 44.95 -17.76
CA LEU A 6 -39.55 44.59 -16.38
C LEU A 6 -38.05 44.87 -16.12
N PRO A 7 -37.64 45.06 -14.86
CA PRO A 7 -36.34 45.55 -14.47
C PRO A 7 -35.24 44.49 -14.63
N VAL A 8 -34.10 44.93 -15.18
CA VAL A 8 -32.83 44.22 -15.08
C VAL A 8 -32.32 44.42 -13.66
N LEU A 9 -32.54 43.46 -12.77
CA LEU A 9 -31.88 43.41 -11.47
C LEU A 9 -31.60 41.96 -11.08
N GLY A 10 -30.34 41.70 -10.75
CA GLY A 10 -29.97 40.61 -9.86
C GLY A 10 -29.38 39.38 -10.52
N GLY A 11 -28.32 39.55 -11.31
CA GLY A 11 -27.35 38.47 -11.51
C GLY A 11 -26.71 38.10 -10.19
N VAL A 12 -27.27 37.10 -9.50
CA VAL A 12 -26.61 36.46 -8.35
C VAL A 12 -25.60 35.47 -8.91
N VAL A 13 -24.35 35.88 -8.79
CA VAL A 13 -23.13 35.20 -9.16
C VAL A 13 -23.04 33.84 -8.43
N VAL A 14 -23.23 32.73 -9.16
CA VAL A 14 -22.93 31.37 -8.69
C VAL A 14 -21.42 31.15 -8.78
N LEU A 15 -20.64 31.73 -7.85
CA LEU A 15 -19.19 31.52 -7.74
C LEU A 15 -18.80 30.56 -6.58
N GLY A 16 -19.73 29.75 -6.08
CA GLY A 16 -19.44 28.72 -5.06
C GLY A 16 -19.26 27.30 -5.61
N ALA A 17 -19.85 27.01 -6.77
CA ALA A 17 -19.86 25.68 -7.36
C ALA A 17 -18.53 25.16 -7.93
N PRO A 18 -17.64 25.98 -8.55
CA PRO A 18 -16.49 25.40 -9.25
C PRO A 18 -15.45 24.83 -8.28
N LEU A 19 -15.24 25.44 -7.11
CA LEU A 19 -14.31 24.94 -6.10
C LEU A 19 -14.81 23.64 -5.44
N ALA A 20 -16.09 23.57 -5.09
CA ALA A 20 -16.67 22.35 -4.51
C ALA A 20 -16.70 21.20 -5.53
N PHE A 21 -17.00 21.50 -6.79
CA PHE A 21 -16.98 20.54 -7.91
C PHE A 21 -15.55 20.08 -8.23
N TRP A 22 -14.58 20.99 -8.20
CA TRP A 22 -13.16 20.65 -8.41
C TRP A 22 -12.60 19.81 -7.26
N LEU A 23 -12.94 20.13 -6.01
CA LEU A 23 -12.57 19.32 -4.84
C LEU A 23 -13.22 17.93 -4.86
N THR A 24 -14.47 17.81 -5.32
CA THR A 24 -15.10 16.49 -5.48
C THR A 24 -14.45 15.69 -6.59
N ILE A 25 -14.21 16.28 -7.76
CA ILE A 25 -13.48 15.61 -8.86
C ILE A 25 -12.08 15.19 -8.41
N PHE A 26 -11.36 16.05 -7.70
CA PHE A 26 -10.02 15.76 -7.19
C PHE A 26 -10.03 14.60 -6.18
N LYS A 27 -10.96 14.62 -5.22
CA LYS A 27 -11.15 13.51 -4.27
C LYS A 27 -11.59 12.22 -4.94
N TYR A 28 -12.41 12.30 -5.99
CA TYR A 28 -12.81 11.14 -6.79
C TYR A 28 -11.63 10.56 -7.56
N ARG A 29 -10.77 11.38 -8.15
CA ARG A 29 -9.53 10.93 -8.81
C ARG A 29 -8.57 10.26 -7.84
N GLN A 30 -8.32 10.87 -6.67
CA GLN A 30 -7.51 10.23 -5.62
C GLN A 30 -8.09 8.88 -5.19
N ARG A 31 -9.42 8.78 -5.01
CA ARG A 31 -10.05 7.49 -4.71
C ARG A 31 -9.89 6.48 -5.83
N LEU A 32 -9.99 6.91 -7.08
CA LEU A 32 -9.86 6.02 -8.23
C LEU A 32 -8.45 5.45 -8.36
N GLU A 33 -7.42 6.22 -7.99
CA GLU A 33 -6.04 5.75 -7.95
C GLU A 33 -5.77 4.80 -6.78
N SER A 34 -6.42 5.00 -5.62
CA SER A 34 -6.27 4.11 -4.45
C SER A 34 -7.08 2.80 -4.54
N LEU A 35 -8.10 2.74 -5.40
CA LEU A 35 -8.93 1.54 -5.58
C LEU A 35 -8.15 0.31 -6.09
N PRO A 36 -7.29 0.39 -7.11
CA PRO A 36 -6.48 -0.76 -7.54
C PRO A 36 -5.48 -1.21 -6.48
N GLU A 37 -4.92 -0.29 -5.68
CA GLU A 37 -4.01 -0.63 -4.57
C GLU A 37 -4.73 -1.35 -3.44
N LYS A 38 -5.88 -0.83 -3.03
CA LYS A 38 -6.71 -1.48 -2.01
C LYS A 38 -7.18 -2.86 -2.46
N GLN A 39 -7.56 -3.02 -3.73
CA GLN A 39 -7.96 -4.32 -4.27
C GLN A 39 -6.78 -5.31 -4.31
N ARG A 40 -5.57 -4.85 -4.64
CA ARG A 40 -4.35 -5.68 -4.56
C ARG A 40 -4.06 -6.12 -3.14
N TRP A 41 -4.18 -5.22 -2.16
CA TRP A 41 -4.01 -5.55 -0.75
C TRP A 41 -5.03 -6.60 -0.28
N GLU A 42 -6.32 -6.42 -0.60
CA GLU A 42 -7.35 -7.39 -0.27
C GLU A 42 -7.08 -8.77 -0.90
N HIS A 43 -6.61 -8.80 -2.15
CA HIS A 43 -6.22 -10.04 -2.83
C HIS A 43 -5.01 -10.71 -2.17
N ALA A 44 -4.00 -9.93 -1.78
CA ALA A 44 -2.82 -10.42 -1.08
C ALA A 44 -3.19 -11.03 0.28
N VAL A 45 -4.04 -10.36 1.07
CA VAL A 45 -4.55 -10.88 2.34
C VAL A 45 -5.27 -12.22 2.14
N GLN A 46 -6.15 -12.31 1.13
CA GLN A 46 -6.85 -13.57 0.83
C GLN A 46 -5.89 -14.69 0.43
N THR A 47 -4.84 -14.37 -0.33
CA THR A 47 -3.83 -15.33 -0.79
C THR A 47 -2.99 -15.86 0.38
N CYS A 48 -2.54 -14.95 1.27
CA CYS A 48 -1.79 -15.32 2.47
C CYS A 48 -2.64 -16.11 3.47
N ALA A 49 -3.93 -15.78 3.60
CA ALA A 49 -4.86 -16.54 4.43
C ALA A 49 -5.11 -17.96 3.89
N ALA A 50 -5.11 -18.13 2.56
CA ALA A 50 -5.34 -19.42 1.92
C ALA A 50 -4.10 -20.33 1.91
N ASN A 51 -2.89 -19.77 1.91
CA ASN A 51 -1.66 -20.54 1.81
C ASN A 51 -0.59 -20.06 2.84
N PRO A 52 -0.21 -20.89 3.82
CA PRO A 52 0.73 -20.52 4.88
C PRO A 52 2.18 -20.33 4.41
N ALA A 53 2.48 -20.71 3.15
CA ALA A 53 3.77 -20.42 2.53
C ALA A 53 3.91 -18.94 2.18
N PHE A 54 2.79 -18.23 2.00
CA PHE A 54 2.77 -16.80 1.71
C PHE A 54 2.56 -16.01 3.01
N ARG A 55 3.28 -14.89 3.13
CA ARG A 55 3.03 -13.88 4.14
C ARG A 55 2.95 -12.50 3.54
N LEU A 56 2.08 -11.72 4.15
CA LEU A 56 2.01 -10.30 3.96
C LEU A 56 2.76 -9.64 5.12
N GLY A 57 3.64 -8.69 4.83
CA GLY A 57 4.31 -7.88 5.85
C GLY A 57 4.47 -6.45 5.40
N GLN A 58 4.52 -5.53 6.36
CA GLN A 58 4.78 -4.12 6.12
C GLN A 58 6.23 -3.81 6.45
N ILE A 59 6.90 -3.12 5.55
CA ILE A 59 8.28 -2.70 5.74
C ILE A 59 8.25 -1.32 6.38
N VAL A 60 8.75 -1.27 7.62
CA VAL A 60 8.66 -0.07 8.45
C VAL A 60 9.94 0.76 8.43
N GLU A 61 11.09 0.14 8.15
CA GLU A 61 12.38 0.81 8.14
C GLU A 61 13.38 0.03 7.28
N VAL A 62 14.12 0.73 6.42
CA VAL A 62 15.28 0.15 5.72
C VAL A 62 16.53 0.52 6.51
N LEU A 63 17.16 -0.48 7.13
CA LEU A 63 18.25 -0.28 8.08
C LEU A 63 19.60 -0.13 7.40
N SER A 64 19.85 -0.88 6.32
CA SER A 64 21.13 -0.86 5.60
C SER A 64 21.01 -1.44 4.20
N SER A 65 21.88 -1.00 3.29
CA SER A 65 22.04 -1.55 1.93
C SER A 65 23.45 -2.12 1.76
N ASP A 66 23.57 -3.32 1.19
CA ASP A 66 24.82 -4.01 0.89
C ASP A 66 24.79 -4.57 -0.54
N ALA A 67 25.86 -4.36 -1.32
CA ALA A 67 25.88 -4.76 -2.72
C ALA A 67 25.97 -6.29 -2.95
N GLU A 68 26.43 -7.06 -1.96
CA GLU A 68 26.55 -8.52 -2.03
C GLU A 68 25.35 -9.24 -1.39
N ARG A 69 24.72 -8.60 -0.40
CA ARG A 69 23.64 -9.21 0.41
C ARG A 69 22.26 -8.59 0.19
N GLY A 70 22.19 -7.44 -0.48
CA GLY A 70 20.98 -6.68 -0.72
C GLY A 70 20.58 -5.76 0.44
N GLU A 71 19.29 -5.59 0.67
CA GLU A 71 18.76 -4.62 1.65
C GLU A 71 18.41 -5.30 2.98
N TYR A 72 18.85 -4.73 4.10
CA TYR A 72 18.44 -5.13 5.44
C TYR A 72 17.31 -4.23 5.91
N ALA A 73 16.14 -4.80 6.16
CA ALA A 73 14.96 -4.05 6.54
C ALA A 73 14.19 -4.69 7.69
N ARG A 74 13.48 -3.85 8.42
CA ARG A 74 12.55 -4.24 9.47
C ARG A 74 11.16 -4.41 8.87
N ILE A 75 10.59 -5.59 9.07
CA ILE A 75 9.27 -5.99 8.59
C ILE A 75 8.37 -6.34 9.76
N VAL A 76 7.12 -5.90 9.69
CA VAL A 76 6.05 -6.29 10.62
C VAL A 76 5.08 -7.19 9.87
N TRP A 77 4.95 -8.43 10.32
CA TRP A 77 4.09 -9.43 9.68
C TRP A 77 2.62 -9.16 9.97
N HIS A 78 1.80 -9.13 8.92
CA HIS A 78 0.35 -9.08 9.01
C HIS A 78 -0.19 -10.23 9.87
N ASP A 79 -1.23 -9.98 10.66
CA ASP A 79 -1.91 -10.94 11.57
C ASP A 79 -1.11 -11.49 12.76
N THR A 80 0.20 -11.20 12.87
CA THR A 80 1.02 -11.77 13.95
C THR A 80 1.63 -10.75 14.90
N ASP A 81 1.62 -9.45 14.54
CA ASP A 81 2.32 -8.38 15.24
C ASP A 81 3.82 -8.68 15.51
N ILE A 82 4.39 -9.66 14.79
CA ILE A 82 5.78 -10.02 14.91
C ILE A 82 6.59 -9.09 14.02
N GLU A 83 7.48 -8.36 14.67
CA GLU A 83 8.52 -7.59 14.01
C GLU A 83 9.77 -8.46 13.81
N GLN A 84 10.38 -8.34 12.64
CA GLN A 84 11.57 -9.09 12.27
C GLN A 84 12.48 -8.23 11.42
N GLU A 85 13.78 -8.38 11.61
CA GLU A 85 14.77 -7.80 10.71
C GLU A 85 15.27 -8.88 9.74
N ILE A 86 15.29 -8.57 8.45
CA ILE A 86 15.55 -9.56 7.40
C ILE A 86 16.31 -8.93 6.22
N TRP A 87 17.10 -9.76 5.54
CA TRP A 87 17.79 -9.42 4.30
C TRP A 87 16.94 -9.76 3.07
N PHE A 88 16.86 -8.82 2.13
CA PHE A 88 16.25 -8.97 0.81
C PHE A 88 17.37 -8.97 -0.24
N GLY A 89 17.63 -10.14 -0.85
CA GLY A 89 18.82 -10.37 -1.67
C GLY A 89 18.86 -9.62 -3.00
N ASP A 90 17.72 -9.48 -3.67
CA ASP A 90 17.61 -8.66 -4.88
C ASP A 90 17.01 -7.32 -4.45
N ALA A 91 17.83 -6.27 -4.50
CA ALA A 91 17.55 -4.94 -3.99
C ALA A 91 16.05 -4.60 -4.05
N TRP A 92 15.47 -4.37 -2.87
CA TRP A 92 14.33 -3.51 -2.56
C TRP A 92 13.71 -4.00 -1.25
N PRO A 93 13.63 -3.09 -0.28
CA PRO A 93 12.33 -2.45 -0.13
C PRO A 93 12.35 -0.94 0.02
N LEU A 94 11.22 -0.30 -0.30
CA LEU A 94 10.94 1.08 0.09
C LEU A 94 10.37 1.09 1.51
N GLU A 95 10.56 2.19 2.24
CA GLU A 95 9.85 2.40 3.50
C GLU A 95 8.34 2.57 3.24
N ASP A 96 7.54 2.15 4.21
CA ASP A 96 6.07 2.26 4.21
C ASP A 96 5.34 1.48 3.11
N VAL A 97 5.93 0.37 2.63
CA VAL A 97 5.28 -0.52 1.65
C VAL A 97 4.90 -1.87 2.24
N TRP A 98 3.86 -2.46 1.68
CA TRP A 98 3.44 -3.83 1.96
C TRP A 98 4.07 -4.78 0.95
N VAL A 99 4.61 -5.89 1.42
CA VAL A 99 5.21 -6.92 0.57
C VAL A 99 4.54 -8.26 0.79
N VAL A 100 4.31 -8.96 -0.33
CA VAL A 100 3.90 -10.36 -0.31
C VAL A 100 5.14 -11.21 -0.57
N VAL A 101 5.44 -12.09 0.37
CA VAL A 101 6.63 -12.93 0.32
C VAL A 101 6.27 -14.39 0.48
N THR A 102 7.06 -15.27 -0.11
CA THR A 102 7.02 -16.71 0.20
C THR A 102 8.20 -17.11 1.04
N GLY A 103 7.97 -18.07 1.93
CA GLY A 103 9.00 -18.55 2.83
C GLY A 103 8.51 -19.65 3.74
N ALA A 104 9.34 -20.00 4.72
CA ALA A 104 9.00 -20.99 5.73
C ALA A 104 9.51 -20.56 7.10
N ASN A 105 8.81 -21.03 8.14
CA ASN A 105 9.28 -20.88 9.51
C ASN A 105 10.48 -21.80 9.74
N GLY A 106 11.58 -21.20 10.15
CA GLY A 106 12.74 -21.91 10.67
C GLY A 106 13.43 -22.85 9.68
N ASP A 107 13.83 -22.47 8.47
CA ASP A 107 14.64 -23.39 7.65
C ASP A 107 15.92 -22.82 7.01
N GLY A 108 16.41 -21.66 7.46
CA GLY A 108 17.83 -21.31 7.36
C GLY A 108 18.72 -22.04 8.39
N ALA A 109 18.90 -23.36 8.25
CA ALA A 109 19.58 -24.25 9.22
C ALA A 109 21.06 -23.87 9.56
N PRO A 110 21.69 -24.30 10.69
CA PRO A 110 21.20 -25.07 11.86
C PRO A 110 21.16 -24.25 13.18
N GLY A 111 20.12 -24.50 14.00
CA GLY A 111 19.73 -23.69 15.16
C GLY A 111 18.25 -23.26 15.09
N ARG A 112 17.42 -24.16 14.53
CA ARG A 112 16.09 -23.93 13.97
C ARG A 112 15.18 -23.14 14.91
N ASP A 113 15.08 -21.83 14.72
CA ASP A 113 14.11 -21.01 15.46
C ASP A 113 12.76 -21.02 14.72
N PRO A 114 11.73 -21.68 15.26
CA PRO A 114 10.41 -21.71 14.63
C PRO A 114 9.71 -20.34 14.63
N LYS A 115 10.26 -19.33 15.33
CA LYS A 115 9.73 -17.97 15.38
C LYS A 115 10.22 -17.08 14.25
N VAL A 116 11.25 -17.50 13.52
CA VAL A 116 11.86 -16.72 12.44
C VAL A 116 11.29 -17.19 11.10
N PHE A 117 10.66 -16.28 10.37
CA PHE A 117 10.21 -16.54 9.01
C PHE A 117 11.32 -16.18 8.02
N TYR A 118 11.76 -17.16 7.23
CA TYR A 118 12.79 -16.96 6.22
C TYR A 118 12.13 -16.68 4.88
N VAL A 119 12.33 -15.47 4.36
CA VAL A 119 11.85 -15.08 3.04
C VAL A 119 12.72 -15.73 1.98
N SER A 120 12.07 -16.46 1.07
CA SER A 120 12.71 -17.06 -0.11
C SER A 120 12.54 -16.19 -1.35
N GLU A 121 11.36 -15.58 -1.52
CA GLU A 121 11.04 -14.79 -2.72
C GLU A 121 9.99 -13.71 -2.38
N VAL A 122 10.09 -12.56 -3.03
CA VAL A 122 9.09 -11.48 -2.97
C VAL A 122 8.23 -11.54 -4.23
N HIS A 123 6.91 -11.61 -4.07
CA HIS A 123 5.95 -11.79 -5.16
C HIS A 123 5.25 -10.50 -5.57
N ASP A 124 4.97 -9.61 -4.62
CA ASP A 124 4.26 -8.35 -4.89
C ASP A 124 4.69 -7.25 -3.91
N ILE A 125 4.57 -6.00 -4.36
CA ILE A 125 4.82 -4.79 -3.58
C ILE A 125 3.63 -3.86 -3.74
N ILE A 126 3.02 -3.51 -2.62
CA ILE A 126 1.78 -2.75 -2.55
C ILE A 126 2.05 -1.47 -1.75
N VAL A 127 1.83 -0.34 -2.39
CA VAL A 127 1.81 0.99 -1.76
C VAL A 127 0.36 1.30 -1.41
N LEU A 128 0.11 1.83 -0.21
CA LEU A 128 -1.23 2.20 0.29
C LEU A 128 -1.37 3.70 0.52
#